data_AF-A0A7V5VNM4-F1
#
_entry.id   AF-A0A7V5VNM4-F1
#
_cell.length_a   1.000
_cell.length_b   1.000
_cell.length_c   1.000
_cell.angle_alpha   90.00
_cell.angle_beta   90.00
_cell.angle_gamma   90.00
#
_symmetry.space_group_name_H-M   'P 1'
#
loop_
_entity.id
_entity.type
_entity.pdbx_description
1 polymer ?
#
loop_
_entity_poly.entity_id
_entity_poly.type
_entity_poly.pdbx_seq_one_letter_code
_entity_poly.pdbx_strand_id
1 'polypeptide(L)'
;MILLVVEGESDGVFFEYAMSQQSSLYPEVQIIYADGIDKMLQSTLPDAIKFLKQDLYTKVIAIFDWDKMHEPYGKHSTRIERLQELLREHPRVGGFPVRNNLEDLIENCLNQSQKAEFQKRKHKSKLAAVRWAIKQDLDQHQLKAKLTDLQKSLQCQLIRDFR
;
A
#
# COMPACT_ATOMS: atom_id res chain seq x y z
N MET A 1 -7.34 -6.44 14.25
CA MET A 1 -6.57 -5.29 13.74
C MET A 1 -5.71 -5.76 12.56
N ILE A 2 -5.71 -5.04 11.45
CA ILE A 2 -4.90 -5.33 10.26
C ILE A 2 -3.65 -4.44 10.29
N LEU A 3 -2.49 -4.99 9.94
CA LEU A 3 -1.26 -4.22 9.73
C LEU A 3 -0.98 -4.07 8.22
N LEU A 4 -0.95 -2.84 7.73
CA LEU A 4 -0.48 -2.52 6.38
C LEU A 4 1.00 -2.17 6.42
N VAL A 5 1.78 -2.79 5.55
CA VAL A 5 3.18 -2.46 5.30
C VAL A 5 3.26 -1.79 3.94
N VAL A 6 3.65 -0.52 3.90
CA VAL A 6 3.74 0.28 2.68
C VAL A 6 5.19 0.61 2.35
N GLU A 7 5.47 0.91 1.07
CA GLU A 7 6.84 1.15 0.60
C GLU A 7 7.46 2.38 1.24
N GLY A 8 6.79 3.53 1.17
CA GLY A 8 7.33 4.80 1.67
C GLY A 8 6.34 5.63 2.47
N GLU A 9 6.85 6.69 3.10
CA GLU A 9 6.05 7.63 3.91
C GLU A 9 4.90 8.26 3.12
N SER A 10 5.14 8.57 1.83
CA SER A 10 4.10 9.13 0.95
C SER A 10 2.90 8.20 0.80
N ASP A 11 3.14 6.89 0.69
CA ASP A 11 2.08 5.90 0.53
C ASP A 11 1.23 5.82 1.79
N GLY A 12 1.85 5.72 2.96
CA GLY A 12 1.08 5.59 4.19
C GLY A 12 0.34 6.88 4.55
N VAL A 13 0.91 8.08 4.31
CA VAL A 13 0.15 9.34 4.47
C VAL A 13 -1.10 9.37 3.59
N PHE A 14 -1.01 8.86 2.36
CA PHE A 14 -2.18 8.74 1.49
C PHE A 14 -3.18 7.71 2.01
N PHE A 15 -2.73 6.52 2.43
CA PHE A 15 -3.61 5.49 2.96
C PHE A 15 -4.29 5.91 4.27
N GLU A 16 -3.59 6.58 5.18
CA GLU A 16 -4.18 7.18 6.39
C GLU A 16 -5.32 8.14 6.02
N TYR A 17 -5.08 9.05 5.08
CA TYR A 17 -6.12 9.96 4.59
C TYR A 17 -7.28 9.19 3.96
N ALA A 18 -7.01 8.30 3.01
CA ALA A 18 -8.02 7.51 2.30
C ALA A 18 -8.91 6.71 3.26
N MET A 19 -8.34 6.13 4.31
CA MET A 19 -9.06 5.37 5.32
C MET A 19 -9.89 6.28 6.25
N SER A 20 -9.38 7.48 6.59
CA SER A 20 -10.15 8.47 7.37
C SER A 20 -11.45 8.89 6.69
N GLN A 21 -11.49 8.86 5.35
CA GLN A 21 -12.69 9.19 4.57
C GLN A 21 -13.75 8.07 4.56
N GLN A 22 -13.44 6.87 5.07
CA GLN A 22 -14.35 5.71 5.02
C GLN A 22 -14.70 5.12 6.40
N SER A 23 -14.69 5.96 7.44
CA SER A 23 -14.57 5.67 8.88
C SER A 23 -15.62 4.74 9.54
N SER A 24 -16.52 4.07 8.83
CA SER A 24 -17.60 3.28 9.45
C SER A 24 -17.65 1.79 9.10
N LEU A 25 -16.74 1.26 8.28
CA LEU A 25 -16.86 -0.12 7.75
C LEU A 25 -15.61 -1.01 7.87
N TYR A 26 -14.53 -0.53 8.48
CA TYR A 26 -13.25 -1.23 8.44
C TYR A 26 -12.79 -1.74 9.81
N PRO A 27 -12.17 -2.94 9.86
CA PRO A 27 -11.34 -3.33 11.00
C PRO A 27 -10.30 -2.24 11.28
N GLU A 28 -9.93 -2.04 12.54
CA GLU A 28 -8.82 -1.15 12.90
C GLU A 28 -7.57 -1.50 12.08
N VAL A 29 -7.03 -0.51 11.38
CA VAL A 29 -5.85 -0.66 10.50
C VAL A 29 -4.72 0.20 11.03
N GLN A 30 -3.57 -0.42 11.20
CA GLN A 30 -2.31 0.25 11.50
C GLN A 30 -1.41 0.21 10.27
N ILE A 31 -0.67 1.30 10.02
CA ILE A 31 0.21 1.43 8.86
C ILE A 31 1.66 1.55 9.35
N ILE A 32 2.56 0.79 8.73
CA ILE A 32 4.02 0.92 8.91
C ILE A 32 4.71 1.10 7.57
N TYR A 33 5.79 1.86 7.58
CA TYR A 33 6.54 2.29 6.41
C TYR A 33 7.84 1.51 6.32
N ALA A 34 8.21 1.05 5.13
CA ALA A 34 9.37 0.19 4.93
C ALA A 34 10.64 0.90 4.42
N ASP A 35 10.54 2.17 4.04
CA ASP A 35 11.63 2.95 3.40
C ASP A 35 12.19 2.29 2.14
N GLY A 36 11.31 1.73 1.31
CA GLY A 36 11.64 1.10 0.04
C GLY A 36 11.34 -0.40 0.01
N ILE A 37 11.15 -0.92 -1.21
CA ILE A 37 10.71 -2.30 -1.42
C ILE A 37 11.74 -3.34 -0.95
N ASP A 38 13.04 -3.06 -1.10
CA ASP A 38 14.09 -4.00 -0.65
C ASP A 38 14.11 -4.14 0.87
N LYS A 39 14.02 -3.02 1.60
CA LYS A 39 13.89 -3.04 3.06
C LYS A 39 12.58 -3.68 3.51
N MET A 40 11.48 -3.44 2.79
CA MET A 40 10.20 -4.11 3.06
C MET A 40 10.36 -5.63 3.07
N LEU A 41 10.98 -6.19 2.03
CA LEU A 41 11.15 -7.63 1.86
C LEU A 41 12.24 -8.22 2.78
N GLN A 42 13.27 -7.43 3.09
CA GLN A 42 14.39 -7.89 3.90
C GLN A 42 14.08 -7.88 5.40
N SER A 43 13.42 -6.85 5.91
CA SER A 43 13.25 -6.65 7.37
C SER A 43 11.83 -6.30 7.78
N THR A 44 11.19 -5.29 7.18
CA THR A 44 9.92 -4.76 7.70
C THR A 44 8.80 -5.79 7.67
N LEU A 45 8.64 -6.53 6.56
CA LEU A 45 7.62 -7.56 6.43
C LEU A 45 7.94 -8.80 7.30
N PRO A 46 9.19 -9.33 7.35
CA PRO A 46 9.58 -10.33 8.34
C PRO A 46 9.31 -9.95 9.80
N ASP A 47 9.53 -8.68 10.18
CA ASP A 47 9.24 -8.21 11.54
C ASP A 47 7.73 -8.08 11.78
N ALA A 48 6.98 -7.58 10.80
CA ALA A 48 5.51 -7.54 10.84
C ALA A 48 4.90 -8.94 11.04
N ILE A 49 5.48 -9.96 10.42
CA ILE A 49 5.10 -11.36 10.58
C ILE A 49 5.32 -11.85 12.02
N LYS A 50 6.36 -11.38 12.73
CA LYS A 50 6.56 -11.75 14.14
C LYS A 50 5.41 -11.24 15.00
N PHE A 51 4.86 -10.06 14.69
CA PHE A 51 3.69 -9.55 15.39
C PHE A 51 2.42 -10.39 15.13
N LEU A 52 2.27 -11.01 13.95
CA LEU A 52 1.20 -11.99 13.70
C LEU A 52 1.34 -13.23 14.58
N LYS A 53 2.56 -13.71 14.81
CA LYS A 53 2.83 -14.88 15.67
C LYS A 53 2.54 -14.59 17.15
N GLN A 54 2.49 -13.32 17.52
CA GLN A 54 2.13 -12.84 18.87
C GLN A 54 0.64 -12.48 18.98
N ASP A 55 -0.16 -12.74 17.93
CA ASP A 55 -1.59 -12.42 17.83
C ASP A 55 -1.96 -10.95 18.08
N LEU A 56 -1.00 -10.04 17.88
CA LEU A 56 -1.23 -8.58 17.94
C LEU A 56 -2.06 -8.10 16.74
N TYR A 57 -1.91 -8.76 15.60
CA TYR A 57 -2.65 -8.47 14.38
C TYR A 57 -3.32 -9.72 13.85
N THR A 58 -4.46 -9.55 13.19
CA THR A 58 -5.20 -10.65 12.57
C THR A 58 -4.69 -10.94 11.16
N LYS A 59 -4.11 -9.94 10.48
CA LYS A 59 -3.55 -10.04 9.12
C LYS A 59 -2.47 -8.97 8.91
N VAL A 60 -1.45 -9.31 8.13
CA VAL A 60 -0.46 -8.36 7.61
C VAL A 60 -0.64 -8.29 6.09
N ILE A 61 -0.59 -7.09 5.52
CA ILE A 61 -0.68 -6.90 4.07
C ILE A 61 0.45 -5.98 3.64
N ALA A 62 1.30 -6.47 2.73
CA ALA A 62 2.29 -5.67 2.04
C ALA A 62 1.67 -4.99 0.82
N ILE A 63 1.77 -3.66 0.72
CA ILE A 63 1.35 -2.86 -0.43
C ILE A 63 2.60 -2.38 -1.15
N PHE A 64 2.69 -2.66 -2.46
CA PHE A 64 3.90 -2.40 -3.24
C PHE A 64 3.56 -2.06 -4.70
N ASP A 65 4.44 -1.29 -5.35
CA ASP A 65 4.35 -0.98 -6.78
C ASP A 65 4.64 -2.24 -7.61
N TRP A 66 3.71 -2.65 -8.46
CA TRP A 66 3.84 -3.88 -9.27
C TRP A 66 5.07 -3.88 -10.17
N ASP A 67 5.39 -2.73 -10.77
CA ASP A 67 6.46 -2.60 -11.76
C ASP A 67 7.85 -2.88 -11.16
N LYS A 68 8.05 -2.52 -9.88
CA LYS A 68 9.31 -2.75 -9.17
C LYS A 68 9.53 -4.21 -8.79
N MET A 69 8.47 -5.04 -8.77
CA MET A 69 8.56 -6.40 -8.25
C MET A 69 9.26 -7.39 -9.17
N HIS A 70 9.36 -7.06 -10.46
CA HIS A 70 10.09 -7.87 -11.44
C HIS A 70 11.58 -7.58 -11.47
N GLU A 71 12.02 -6.55 -10.75
CA GLU A 71 13.44 -6.21 -10.64
C GLU A 71 14.20 -7.22 -9.75
N PRO A 72 15.54 -7.33 -9.94
CA PRO A 72 16.38 -8.21 -9.15
C PRO A 72 16.33 -7.90 -7.65
N TYR A 73 16.38 -8.96 -6.84
CA TYR A 73 16.55 -8.95 -5.40
C TYR A 73 17.74 -9.84 -5.02
N GLY A 74 18.87 -9.23 -4.65
CA GLY A 74 20.10 -9.98 -4.45
C GLY A 74 20.64 -10.59 -5.74
N LYS A 75 21.28 -11.78 -5.65
CA LYS A 75 22.02 -12.38 -6.78
C LYS A 75 21.22 -13.34 -7.67
N HIS A 76 20.17 -13.98 -7.14
CA HIS A 76 19.53 -15.12 -7.79
C HIS A 76 18.00 -15.12 -7.73
N SER A 77 17.38 -14.04 -7.25
CA SER A 77 15.94 -13.93 -7.22
C SER A 77 15.48 -12.54 -7.62
N THR A 78 14.19 -12.43 -7.90
CA THR A 78 13.44 -11.20 -8.08
C THR A 78 12.72 -10.83 -6.79
N ARG A 79 12.30 -9.57 -6.68
CA ARG A 79 11.52 -9.11 -5.52
C ARG A 79 10.19 -9.86 -5.38
N ILE A 80 9.55 -10.21 -6.51
CA ILE A 80 8.31 -10.99 -6.51
C ILE A 80 8.54 -12.41 -5.98
N GLU A 81 9.64 -13.06 -6.33
CA GLU A 81 9.98 -14.38 -5.80
C GLU A 81 10.22 -14.31 -4.29
N ARG A 82 10.97 -13.31 -3.83
CA ARG A 82 11.19 -13.10 -2.39
C ARG A 82 9.89 -12.85 -1.63
N LEU A 83 8.98 -12.05 -2.18
CA LEU A 83 7.67 -11.84 -1.58
C LEU A 83 6.89 -13.16 -1.52
N GLN A 84 6.88 -13.93 -2.60
CA GLN A 84 6.18 -15.21 -2.64
C GLN A 84 6.71 -16.21 -1.62
N GLU A 85 8.02 -16.25 -1.37
CA GLU A 85 8.61 -17.05 -0.28
C GLU A 85 7.99 -16.67 1.08
N LEU A 86 7.97 -15.37 1.39
CA LEU A 86 7.40 -14.86 2.65
C LEU A 86 5.90 -15.15 2.78
N LEU A 87 5.15 -15.06 1.69
CA LEU A 87 3.71 -15.34 1.68
C LEU A 87 3.40 -16.83 1.85
N ARG A 88 4.22 -17.72 1.28
CA ARG A 88 4.04 -19.19 1.40
C ARG A 88 4.19 -19.67 2.84
N GLU A 89 5.11 -19.07 3.60
CA GLU A 89 5.35 -19.44 5.00
C GLU A 89 4.25 -18.95 5.94
N HIS A 90 3.45 -17.97 5.51
CA HIS A 90 2.52 -17.25 6.39
C HIS A 90 1.17 -16.94 5.70
N PRO A 91 0.15 -17.81 5.86
CA PRO A 91 -1.16 -17.65 5.20
C PRO A 91 -1.94 -16.40 5.67
N ARG A 92 -1.59 -15.82 6.82
CA ARG A 92 -2.14 -14.54 7.32
C ARG A 92 -1.39 -13.32 6.78
N VAL A 93 -0.51 -13.48 5.80
CA VAL A 93 0.19 -12.39 5.13
C VAL A 93 -0.33 -12.32 3.70
N GLY A 94 -0.75 -11.12 3.27
CA GLY A 94 -1.15 -10.84 1.91
C GLY A 94 -0.17 -9.91 1.21
N GLY A 95 -0.15 -9.99 -0.13
CA GLY A 95 0.49 -8.99 -0.98
C GLY A 95 -0.55 -8.29 -1.84
N PHE A 96 -0.54 -6.96 -1.86
CA PHE A 96 -1.39 -6.15 -2.72
C PHE A 96 -0.54 -5.35 -3.71
N PRO A 97 -0.53 -5.75 -5.00
CA PRO A 97 0.17 -5.00 -6.02
C PRO A 97 -0.64 -3.78 -6.45
N VAL A 98 -0.02 -2.61 -6.41
CA VAL A 98 -0.58 -1.40 -7.00
C VAL A 98 -0.04 -1.30 -8.44
N ARG A 99 -0.94 -1.43 -9.43
CA ARG A 99 -0.57 -1.44 -10.86
C ARG A 99 -0.34 -0.04 -11.44
N ASN A 100 -1.05 0.94 -10.91
CA ASN A 100 -0.81 2.34 -11.19
C ASN A 100 -0.13 2.87 -9.94
N ASN A 101 1.06 3.45 -10.03
CA ASN A 101 1.75 3.97 -8.85
C ASN A 101 0.81 4.90 -8.07
N LEU A 102 0.96 4.95 -6.75
CA LEU A 102 0.11 5.75 -5.86
C LEU A 102 -0.13 7.19 -6.37
N GLU A 103 0.89 7.79 -6.98
CA GLU A 103 0.80 9.13 -7.53
C GLU A 103 -0.13 9.23 -8.74
N ASP A 104 -0.28 8.19 -9.54
CA ASP A 104 -1.20 8.15 -10.68
C ASP A 104 -2.65 8.03 -10.19
N LEU A 105 -2.88 7.31 -9.08
CA LEU A 105 -4.18 7.30 -8.41
C LEU A 105 -4.56 8.68 -7.89
N ILE A 106 -3.62 9.37 -7.25
CA ILE A 106 -3.81 10.75 -6.76
C ILE A 106 -4.06 11.70 -7.93
N GLU A 107 -3.25 11.63 -8.99
CA GLU A 107 -3.38 12.51 -10.15
C GLU A 107 -4.73 12.38 -10.84
N ASN A 108 -5.28 11.17 -10.93
CA ASN A 108 -6.60 10.96 -11.52
C ASN A 108 -7.73 11.61 -10.71
N CYS A 109 -7.57 11.72 -9.40
CA CYS A 109 -8.53 12.36 -8.50
C CYS A 109 -8.44 13.91 -8.49
N LEU A 110 -7.48 14.49 -9.20
CA LEU A 110 -7.28 15.94 -9.29
C LEU A 110 -7.90 16.51 -10.57
N ASN A 111 -8.33 17.78 -10.52
CA ASN A 111 -8.77 18.50 -11.73
C ASN A 111 -7.57 18.94 -12.60
N GLN A 112 -7.82 19.37 -13.83
CA GLN A 112 -6.77 19.63 -14.82
C GLN A 112 -5.73 20.67 -14.36
N SER A 113 -6.14 21.74 -13.69
CA SER A 113 -5.21 22.77 -13.20
C SER A 113 -4.36 22.27 -12.03
N GLN A 114 -4.92 21.40 -11.19
CA GLN A 114 -4.21 20.77 -10.07
C GLN A 114 -3.23 19.68 -10.54
N LYS A 115 -3.52 18.93 -11.60
CA LYS A 115 -2.60 17.91 -12.15
C LYS A 115 -1.24 18.50 -12.52
N ALA A 116 -1.23 19.66 -13.18
CA ALA A 116 0.02 20.34 -13.56
C ALA A 116 0.87 20.74 -12.34
N GLU A 117 0.23 21.25 -11.29
CA GLU A 117 0.90 21.62 -10.04
C GLU A 117 1.38 20.40 -9.26
N PHE A 118 0.60 19.32 -9.26
CA PHE A 118 0.98 18.04 -8.68
C PHE A 118 2.26 17.49 -9.30
N GLN A 119 2.35 17.46 -10.63
CA GLN A 119 3.55 16.98 -11.34
C GLN A 119 4.80 17.83 -11.03
N LYS A 120 4.66 19.16 -10.97
CA LYS A 120 5.76 20.06 -10.56
C LYS A 120 6.25 19.74 -9.15
N ARG A 121 5.34 19.42 -8.22
CA ARG A 121 5.69 19.06 -6.84
C ARG A 121 6.28 17.66 -6.75
N LYS A 122 5.71 16.69 -7.46
CA LYS A 122 6.17 15.29 -7.53
C LYS A 122 7.64 15.22 -7.96
N HIS A 123 8.03 16.04 -8.93
CA HIS A 123 9.43 16.13 -9.38
C HIS A 123 10.40 16.61 -8.28
N LYS A 124 9.92 17.42 -7.32
CA LYS A 124 10.73 17.91 -6.19
C LYS A 124 10.72 16.94 -5.01
N SER A 125 9.54 16.44 -4.64
CA SER A 125 9.35 15.53 -3.52
C SER A 125 8.00 14.84 -3.63
N LYS A 126 8.02 13.50 -3.67
CA LYS A 126 6.80 12.67 -3.64
C LYS A 126 5.93 12.98 -2.42
N LEU A 127 6.51 12.96 -1.22
CA LEU A 127 5.79 13.24 0.02
C LEU A 127 5.14 14.63 0.02
N ALA A 128 5.85 15.67 -0.43
CA ALA A 128 5.29 17.01 -0.49
C ALA A 128 4.13 17.11 -1.50
N ALA A 129 4.23 16.40 -2.63
CA ALA A 129 3.18 16.33 -3.63
C ALA A 129 1.92 15.65 -3.07
N VAL A 130 2.08 14.50 -2.39
CA VAL A 130 0.97 13.77 -1.75
C VAL A 130 0.30 14.62 -0.68
N ARG A 131 1.06 15.21 0.25
CA ARG A 131 0.51 16.08 1.30
C ARG A 131 -0.21 17.31 0.74
N TRP A 132 0.28 17.85 -0.38
CA TRP A 132 -0.39 18.94 -1.07
C TRP A 132 -1.70 18.47 -1.73
N ALA A 133 -1.68 17.31 -2.38
CA ALA A 133 -2.85 16.74 -3.06
C ALA A 133 -3.98 16.40 -2.08
N ILE A 134 -3.66 15.86 -0.91
CA ILE A 134 -4.64 15.62 0.17
C ILE A 134 -5.33 16.90 0.65
N LYS A 135 -4.63 18.04 0.61
CA LYS A 135 -5.20 19.36 0.93
C LYS A 135 -6.03 19.94 -0.21
N GLN A 136 -5.94 19.35 -1.40
CA GLN A 136 -6.86 19.67 -2.49
C GLN A 136 -8.12 18.84 -2.29
N ASP A 137 -9.26 19.36 -2.73
CA ASP A 137 -10.53 18.65 -2.68
C ASP A 137 -10.53 17.51 -3.72
N LEU A 138 -9.86 16.39 -3.36
CA LEU A 138 -9.75 15.21 -4.20
C LEU A 138 -11.15 14.66 -4.49
N ASP A 139 -11.39 14.24 -5.73
CA ASP A 139 -12.65 13.61 -6.11
C ASP A 139 -12.91 12.35 -5.27
N GLN A 140 -13.75 12.52 -4.25
CA GLN A 140 -14.04 11.47 -3.26
C GLN A 140 -14.73 10.26 -3.89
N HIS A 141 -15.48 10.45 -4.98
CA HIS A 141 -16.16 9.37 -5.66
C HIS A 141 -15.14 8.48 -6.39
N GLN A 142 -14.19 9.08 -7.10
CA GLN A 142 -13.09 8.35 -7.74
C GLN A 142 -12.18 7.66 -6.72
N LEU A 143 -11.84 8.35 -5.64
CA LEU A 143 -11.07 7.79 -4.53
C LEU A 143 -11.79 6.57 -3.92
N LYS A 144 -13.08 6.70 -3.63
CA LYS A 144 -13.90 5.62 -3.07
C LYS A 144 -13.99 4.40 -3.99
N ALA A 145 -14.16 4.60 -5.29
CA ALA A 145 -14.20 3.50 -6.26
C ALA A 145 -12.89 2.69 -6.25
N LYS A 146 -11.73 3.36 -6.27
CA LYS A 146 -10.43 2.70 -6.23
C LYS A 146 -10.13 2.00 -4.91
N LEU A 147 -10.51 2.62 -3.79
CA LEU A 147 -10.40 1.98 -2.47
C LEU A 147 -11.34 0.77 -2.35
N THR A 148 -12.50 0.80 -3.01
CA THR A 148 -13.41 -0.35 -3.06
C THR A 148 -12.80 -1.51 -3.86
N ASP A 149 -12.04 -1.24 -4.93
CA ASP A 149 -11.35 -2.29 -5.68
C ASP A 149 -10.20 -2.92 -4.87
N LEU A 150 -9.46 -2.08 -4.13
CA LEU A 150 -8.49 -2.53 -3.12
C LEU A 150 -9.20 -3.39 -2.06
N GLN A 151 -10.30 -2.91 -1.48
CA GLN A 151 -11.10 -3.62 -0.49
C GLN A 151 -11.62 -4.96 -1.00
N LYS A 152 -12.20 -5.01 -2.21
CA LYS A 152 -12.70 -6.24 -2.82
C LYS A 152 -11.57 -7.23 -3.05
N SER A 153 -10.41 -6.76 -3.49
CA SER A 153 -9.22 -7.61 -3.65
C SER A 153 -8.74 -8.16 -2.30
N LEU A 154 -8.74 -7.33 -1.25
CA LEU A 154 -8.44 -7.76 0.12
C LEU A 154 -9.48 -8.76 0.65
N GLN A 155 -10.77 -8.54 0.41
CA GLN A 155 -11.86 -9.45 0.78
C GLN A 155 -11.76 -10.79 0.05
N CYS A 156 -11.43 -10.79 -1.25
CA CYS A 156 -11.20 -12.02 -2.00
C CYS A 156 -9.99 -12.80 -1.47
N GLN A 157 -8.92 -12.12 -1.04
CA GLN A 157 -7.80 -12.76 -0.35
C GLN A 157 -8.22 -13.30 1.02
N LEU A 158 -9.00 -12.55 1.80
CA LEU A 158 -9.55 -13.00 3.07
C LEU A 158 -10.39 -14.27 2.91
N ILE A 159 -11.26 -14.37 1.90
CA ILE A 159 -12.12 -15.55 1.71
C ILE A 159 -11.33 -16.80 1.27
N ARG A 160 -10.23 -16.61 0.54
CA ARG A 160 -9.38 -17.71 0.07
C ARG A 160 -8.57 -18.38 1.20
N ASP A 161 -8.23 -17.65 2.25
CA ASP A 161 -7.39 -18.15 3.36
C ASP A 161 -8.20 -18.81 4.49
N PHE A 162 -9.54 -18.87 4.38
CA PHE A 162 -10.46 -19.51 5.34
C PHE A 162 -11.23 -20.71 4.77
N ARG A 163 -10.74 -21.33 3.68
CA ARG A 163 -11.22 -22.63 3.18
C ARG A 163 -10.15 -23.69 3.24
#